data_AF-A0A944HJT3-F1
#
_entry.id   AF-A0A944HJT3-F1
#
_cell.length_a   1.000
_cell.length_b   1.000
_cell.length_c   1.000
_cell.angle_alpha   90.00
_cell.angle_beta   90.00
_cell.angle_gamma   90.00
#
_symmetry.space_group_name_H-M   'P 1'
#
loop_
_entity.id
_entity.type
_entity.pdbx_description
1 polymer ?
#
loop_
_entity_poly.entity_id
_entity_poly.type
_entity_poly.pdbx_seq_one_letter_code
_entity_poly.pdbx_strand_id
1 'polypeptide(L)'
;MLFEVTATRYVTPLREGGSLPGIVEADDLGTYVMKFTGAGQGRKTLVAEVICGQLGRRLGLRVPDLVTIQLDPVIGLLKNVGG
;
A
#
# COMPACT_ATOMS: atom_id res chain seq x y z
N MET A 1 4.97 -5.18 -15.57
CA MET A 1 4.46 -3.92 -15.00
C MET A 1 3.39 -4.30 -13.99
N LEU A 2 3.34 -3.68 -12.81
CA LEU A 2 2.28 -3.99 -11.83
C LEU A 2 0.95 -3.43 -12.35
N PHE A 3 -0.15 -4.10 -12.01
CA PHE A 3 -1.50 -3.58 -12.27
C PHE A 3 -1.71 -2.30 -11.45
N GLU A 4 -2.47 -1.35 -11.99
CA GLU A 4 -2.72 -0.05 -11.37
C GLU A 4 -4.18 0.07 -10.97
N VAL A 5 -4.42 0.54 -9.74
CA VAL A 5 -5.75 0.74 -9.16
C VAL A 5 -5.84 2.11 -8.51
N THR A 6 -7.07 2.62 -8.37
CA THR A 6 -7.33 3.88 -7.66
C THR A 6 -7.92 3.58 -6.29
N ALA A 7 -7.32 4.11 -5.22
CA ALA A 7 -7.89 4.01 -3.89
C ALA A 7 -9.21 4.79 -3.84
N THR A 8 -10.28 4.12 -3.43
CA THR A 8 -11.62 4.71 -3.27
C THR A 8 -11.91 5.06 -1.82
N ARG A 9 -11.27 4.37 -0.87
CA ARG A 9 -11.47 4.62 0.56
C ARG A 9 -10.23 4.26 1.39
N TYR A 10 -9.90 5.11 2.36
CA TYR A 10 -8.98 4.77 3.43
C TYR A 10 -9.75 4.16 4.60
N VAL A 11 -9.48 2.90 4.91
CA VAL A 11 -10.26 2.13 5.89
C VAL A 11 -9.70 2.32 7.30
N THR A 12 -8.42 1.99 7.51
CA THR A 12 -7.81 2.09 8.84
C THR A 12 -6.28 2.15 8.76
N PRO A 13 -5.62 2.92 9.64
CA PRO A 13 -4.17 2.88 9.78
C PRO A 13 -3.71 1.59 10.46
N LEU A 14 -2.59 1.04 9.98
CA LEU A 14 -1.88 -0.06 10.61
C LEU A 14 -0.71 0.50 11.42
N ARG A 15 -0.66 0.19 12.71
CA ARG A 15 0.36 0.68 13.65
C ARG A 15 1.51 -0.32 13.76
N GLU A 16 2.16 -0.62 12.65
CA GLU A 16 3.38 -1.45 12.62
C GLU A 16 4.60 -0.62 12.27
N GLY A 17 5.46 -0.40 13.28
CA GLY A 17 6.72 0.31 13.15
C GLY A 17 6.58 1.76 12.68
N GLY A 18 7.69 2.35 12.23
CA GLY A 18 7.74 3.76 11.79
C GLY A 18 7.15 4.03 10.39
N SER A 19 6.64 3.01 9.70
CA SER A 19 6.20 3.13 8.29
C SER A 19 4.72 3.46 8.11
N LEU A 20 3.90 3.31 9.17
CA LEU A 20 2.46 3.59 9.21
C LEU A 20 1.70 3.21 7.91
N PRO A 21 1.65 1.91 7.53
CA PRO A 21 0.82 1.46 6.42
C PRO A 21 -0.67 1.69 6.71
N GLY A 22 -1.53 1.55 5.70
CA GLY A 22 -2.98 1.59 5.90
C GLY A 22 -3.73 0.62 5.01
N ILE A 23 -4.89 0.19 5.48
CA ILE A 23 -5.85 -0.59 4.68
C ILE A 23 -6.63 0.37 3.80
N VAL A 24 -6.72 0.05 2.52
CA VAL A 24 -7.50 0.81 1.53
C VAL A 24 -8.40 -0.13 0.71
N GLU A 25 -9.57 0.38 0.32
CA GLU A 25 -10.41 -0.21 -0.73
C GLU A 25 -10.09 0.50 -2.05
N ALA A 26 -10.20 -0.21 -3.17
CA ALA A 26 -9.90 0.33 -4.50
C ALA A 26 -11.07 0.14 -5.49
N ASP A 27 -10.93 0.74 -6.68
CA ASP A 27 -11.92 0.74 -7.76
C ASP A 27 -12.16 -0.63 -8.41
N ASP A 28 -11.22 -1.55 -8.24
CA ASP A 28 -11.33 -2.95 -8.64
C ASP A 28 -12.07 -3.84 -7.62
N LEU A 29 -12.70 -3.22 -6.61
CA LEU A 29 -13.37 -3.88 -5.48
C LEU A 29 -12.41 -4.67 -4.56
N GLY A 30 -11.10 -4.48 -4.72
CA GLY A 30 -10.07 -5.09 -3.89
C GLY A 30 -9.83 -4.33 -2.58
N THR A 31 -9.23 -5.03 -1.61
CA THR A 31 -8.75 -4.47 -0.34
C THR A 31 -7.25 -4.69 -0.23
N TYR A 32 -6.51 -3.62 0.06
CA TYR A 32 -5.06 -3.61 -0.02
C TYR A 32 -4.41 -3.04 1.23
N VAL A 33 -3.24 -3.58 1.58
CA VAL A 33 -2.30 -2.91 2.49
C VAL A 33 -1.43 -1.98 1.66
N MET A 34 -1.65 -0.68 1.82
CA MET A 34 -0.93 0.35 1.06
C MET A 34 0.24 0.91 1.87
N LYS A 35 1.40 1.01 1.21
CA LYS A 35 2.60 1.68 1.71
C LYS A 35 2.73 3.06 1.05
N PHE A 36 2.93 4.10 1.84
CA PHE A 36 3.03 5.48 1.33
C PHE A 36 4.43 5.78 0.77
N THR A 37 4.48 6.53 -0.33
CA THR A 37 5.73 7.06 -0.90
C THR A 37 6.48 8.01 0.05
N GLY A 38 5.76 8.71 0.93
CA GLY A 38 6.29 9.71 1.86
C GLY A 38 6.60 9.22 3.28
N ALA A 39 6.44 7.94 3.60
CA ALA A 39 6.77 7.42 4.93
C ALA A 39 8.29 7.22 5.07
N GLY A 40 8.91 7.87 6.07
CA GLY A 40 10.24 7.68 6.70
C GLY A 40 11.49 7.31 5.88
N GLN A 41 11.38 6.34 4.98
CA GLN A 41 12.43 5.73 4.17
C GLN A 41 12.25 6.00 2.64
N GLY A 42 11.14 6.64 2.25
CA GLY A 42 10.92 7.16 0.90
C GLY A 42 10.70 6.10 -0.20
N ARG A 43 10.85 6.50 -1.47
CA ARG A 43 10.60 5.64 -2.66
C ARG A 43 11.42 4.34 -2.67
N LYS A 44 12.58 4.29 -2.04
CA LYS A 44 13.45 3.10 -2.00
C LYS A 44 12.76 1.92 -1.29
N THR A 45 11.96 2.19 -0.26
CA THR A 45 11.19 1.15 0.42
C THR A 45 10.16 0.52 -0.50
N LEU A 46 9.44 1.31 -1.29
CA LEU A 46 8.49 0.77 -2.26
C LEU A 46 9.17 -0.10 -3.32
N VAL A 47 10.36 0.29 -3.77
CA VAL A 47 11.15 -0.54 -4.69
C VAL A 47 11.53 -1.87 -4.04
N ALA A 48 11.94 -1.85 -2.76
CA ALA A 48 12.27 -3.07 -2.02
C ALA A 48 11.05 -3.99 -1.86
N GLU A 49 9.86 -3.46 -1.57
CA GLU A 49 8.61 -4.24 -1.49
C GLU A 49 8.33 -4.98 -2.81
N VAL A 50 8.48 -4.29 -3.95
CA VAL A 50 8.29 -4.90 -5.28
C VAL A 50 9.33 -5.99 -5.54
N ILE A 51 10.61 -5.71 -5.30
CA ILE A 51 11.69 -6.69 -5.53
C ILE A 51 11.49 -7.92 -4.66
N CYS A 52 11.33 -7.73 -3.34
CA CYS A 52 11.16 -8.82 -2.38
C CYS A 52 9.90 -9.64 -2.66
N GLY A 53 8.78 -8.99 -2.98
CA GLY A 53 7.54 -9.68 -3.31
C GLY A 53 7.67 -10.54 -4.57
N GLN A 54 8.30 -10.02 -5.62
CA GLN A 54 8.52 -10.78 -6.86
C GLN A 54 9.53 -11.93 -6.66
N LEU A 55 10.57 -11.73 -5.86
CA LEU A 55 11.51 -12.81 -5.49
C LEU A 55 10.80 -13.90 -4.69
N GLY A 56 10.01 -13.53 -3.68
CA GLY A 56 9.27 -14.50 -2.87
C GLY A 56 8.31 -15.35 -3.69
N ARG A 57 7.58 -14.74 -4.66
CA ARG A 57 6.74 -15.52 -5.61
C ARG A 57 7.55 -16.48 -6.44
N ARG A 58 8.69 -16.06 -7.00
CA ARG A 58 9.57 -16.94 -7.79
C ARG A 58 10.15 -18.08 -6.98
N LEU A 59 10.31 -17.89 -5.67
CA LEU A 59 10.73 -18.92 -4.72
C LEU A 59 9.58 -19.81 -4.23
N GLY A 60 8.34 -19.60 -4.71
CA GLY A 60 7.17 -20.40 -4.32
C GLY A 60 6.59 -20.04 -2.95
N LEU A 61 6.97 -18.90 -2.37
CA LEU A 61 6.40 -18.41 -1.12
C LEU A 61 4.99 -17.84 -1.37
N ARG A 62 4.13 -17.93 -0.36
CA ARG A 62 2.80 -17.30 -0.38
C ARG A 62 2.95 -15.79 -0.21
N VAL A 63 3.07 -15.10 -1.33
CA VAL A 63 3.13 -13.64 -1.39
C VAL A 63 1.84 -13.11 -2.03
N PRO A 64 1.13 -12.16 -1.39
CA PRO A 64 -0.06 -11.53 -1.96
C PRO A 64 0.21 -10.84 -3.30
N ASP A 65 -0.85 -10.57 -4.06
CA ASP A 65 -0.75 -9.77 -5.28
C ASP A 65 -0.26 -8.34 -5.02
N LEU A 66 0.48 -7.77 -5.98
CA LEU A 66 1.13 -6.47 -5.85
C LEU A 66 0.57 -5.57 -6.94
N VAL A 67 0.11 -4.40 -6.53
CA VAL A 67 -0.46 -3.37 -7.40
C VAL A 67 0.20 -2.03 -7.11
N THR A 68 0.16 -1.15 -8.09
CA THR A 68 0.41 0.29 -7.88
C THR A 68 -0.92 0.93 -7.52
N ILE A 69 -0.94 1.75 -6.48
CA ILE A 69 -2.16 2.43 -6.02
C ILE A 69 -2.00 3.93 -6.23
N GLN A 70 -2.92 4.53 -6.97
CA GLN A 70 -3.12 5.97 -6.99
C GLN A 70 -3.99 6.37 -5.81
N LEU A 71 -3.52 7.33 -5.02
CA LEU A 71 -4.23 7.84 -3.86
C LEU A 71 -4.53 9.32 -4.06
N ASP A 72 -5.81 9.68 -4.06
CA ASP A 72 -6.22 11.06 -3.95
C ASP A 72 -5.74 11.62 -2.58
N PRO A 73 -4.97 12.72 -2.55
CA PRO A 73 -4.52 13.35 -1.31
C PRO A 73 -5.64 13.64 -0.31
N VAL A 74 -6.87 13.93 -0.77
CA VAL A 74 -8.04 14.17 0.09
C VAL A 74 -8.39 12.92 0.90
N ILE A 75 -8.38 11.74 0.28
CA ILE A 75 -8.57 10.45 0.97
C ILE A 75 -7.39 10.21 1.95
N GLY A 76 -6.18 10.61 1.54
CA GLY A 76 -4.98 10.53 2.38
C GLY A 76 -4.97 11.46 3.60
N LEU A 77 -5.76 12.54 3.61
CA LEU A 77 -5.87 13.49 4.72
C LEU A 77 -6.89 13.04 5.79
N LEU A 78 -7.85 12.20 5.42
CA LEU A 78 -8.81 11.59 6.35
C LEU A 78 -8.18 10.62 7.36
N LYS A 79 -6.85 10.40 7.29
CA LYS A 79 -6.05 9.70 8.31
C LYS A 79 -6.26 10.20 9.75
N ASN A 80 -6.82 11.40 9.92
CA ASN A 80 -6.89 12.10 11.22
C ASN A 80 -8.32 12.37 11.75
N VAL A 81 -9.40 11.86 11.14
CA VAL A 81 -10.79 12.17 11.60
C VAL A 81 -11.36 11.10 12.55
N GLY A 82 -10.49 10.44 13.31
CA GLY A 82 -10.86 9.40 14.28
C GLY A 82 -10.37 9.67 15.70
N GLY A 83 -10.46 10.93 16.16
CA GLY A 83 -10.16 11.37 17.52
C GLY A 83 -11.30 12.22 18.06
#